data_AF-A0A316MQG5-F1
#
_entry.id   AF-A0A316MQG5-F1
#
_cell.length_a   1.000
_cell.length_b   1.000
_cell.length_c   1.000
_cell.angle_alpha   90.00
_cell.angle_beta   90.00
_cell.angle_gamma   90.00
#
_symmetry.space_group_name_H-M   'P 1'
#
loop_
_entity.id
_entity.type
_entity.pdbx_description
1 polymer ?
#
loop_
_entity_poly.entity_id
_entity_poly.type
_entity_poly.pdbx_seq_one_letter_code
_entity_poly.pdbx_strand_id
1 'polypeptide(L)'
;MLRNGFEWWITITPTLLSDTYRIKIVYQDGMLPQVYVITPKPLKMPKSAKRLPHTYDTKRQRICVCLPSDWNQSKLIADTIVHWSIQWLIYYEHWAYTGIWKGGGHGNWDVIPVSA
;
A
#
# COMPACT_ATOMS: atom_id res chain seq x y z
N MET A 1 -4.15 -22.12 -9.38
CA MET A 1 -3.66 -21.25 -10.47
C MET A 1 -4.74 -20.23 -10.79
N LEU A 2 -4.38 -18.95 -10.90
CA LEU A 2 -5.26 -17.91 -11.44
C LEU A 2 -5.49 -18.24 -12.92
N ARG A 3 -6.73 -18.33 -13.39
CA ARG A 3 -7.02 -18.53 -14.83
C ARG A 3 -7.08 -17.14 -15.46
N ASN A 4 -6.24 -16.79 -16.41
CA ASN A 4 -6.18 -15.41 -16.97
C ASN A 4 -5.87 -14.35 -15.91
N GLY A 5 -4.84 -14.59 -15.10
CA GLY A 5 -4.38 -13.69 -14.05
C GLY A 5 -2.94 -13.97 -13.69
N PHE A 6 -2.39 -13.17 -12.78
CA PHE A 6 -1.02 -13.34 -12.32
C PHE A 6 -0.85 -12.92 -10.85
N GLU A 7 0.20 -13.47 -10.24
CA GLU A 7 0.80 -12.89 -9.04
C GLU A 7 2.15 -12.30 -9.42
N TRP A 8 2.36 -11.02 -9.10
CA TRP A 8 3.63 -10.35 -9.33
C TRP A 8 4.25 -9.96 -8.00
N TRP A 9 5.45 -10.48 -7.77
CA TRP A 9 6.26 -10.19 -6.60
C TRP A 9 7.32 -9.16 -6.98
N ILE A 10 7.39 -8.07 -6.21
CA ILE A 10 8.30 -6.95 -6.49
C ILE A 10 9.03 -6.59 -5.19
N THR A 11 10.33 -6.39 -5.29
CA THR A 11 11.14 -5.79 -4.23
C THR A 11 11.35 -4.32 -4.56
N ILE A 12 11.02 -3.43 -3.63
CA ILE A 12 10.98 -1.98 -3.84
C ILE A 12 11.72 -1.31 -2.68
N THR A 13 12.64 -0.41 -3.01
CA THR A 13 13.23 0.56 -2.07
C THR A 13 12.83 1.95 -2.59
N PRO A 14 11.71 2.53 -2.11
CA PRO A 14 11.07 3.69 -2.77
C PRO A 14 11.99 4.90 -2.96
N THR A 15 12.86 5.16 -1.99
CA THR A 15 13.88 6.20 -2.03
C THR A 15 15.19 5.65 -1.47
N LEU A 16 16.30 6.39 -1.62
CA LEU A 16 17.60 6.01 -1.06
C LEU A 16 17.60 5.89 0.49
N LEU A 17 16.63 6.51 1.16
CA LEU A 17 16.49 6.48 2.62
C LEU A 17 15.40 5.53 3.11
N SER A 18 14.66 4.91 2.20
CA SER A 18 13.53 4.05 2.55
C SER A 18 13.99 2.66 2.96
N ASP A 19 13.15 1.99 3.77
CA ASP A 19 13.27 0.55 3.97
C ASP A 19 13.04 -0.18 2.63
N THR A 20 13.47 -1.44 2.57
CA THR A 20 13.19 -2.32 1.42
C THR A 20 11.97 -3.17 1.69
N TYR A 21 11.01 -3.11 0.78
CA TYR A 21 9.72 -3.79 0.87
C TYR A 21 9.64 -4.90 -0.18
N ARG A 22 9.05 -6.02 0.21
CA ARG A 22 8.56 -7.01 -0.76
C ARG A 22 7.05 -6.90 -0.83
N ILE A 23 6.52 -6.57 -2.02
CA ILE A 23 5.08 -6.51 -2.26
C ILE A 23 4.64 -7.65 -3.17
N LYS A 24 3.35 -7.99 -3.06
CA LYS A 24 2.66 -8.92 -3.96
C LYS A 24 1.45 -8.22 -4.56
N ILE A 25 1.40 -8.19 -5.89
CA ILE A 25 0.23 -7.78 -6.65
C ILE A 25 -0.46 -9.05 -7.15
N VAL A 26 -1.76 -9.17 -6.88
CA VAL A 26 -2.61 -10.25 -7.39
C VAL A 26 -3.60 -9.63 -8.36
N TYR A 27 -3.56 -10.08 -9.61
CA TYR A 27 -4.46 -9.64 -10.64
C TYR A 27 -5.16 -10.83 -11.30
N GLN A 28 -6.43 -10.62 -11.63
CA GLN A 28 -7.29 -11.56 -12.30
C GLN A 28 -8.10 -10.75 -13.30
N ASP A 29 -8.21 -11.21 -14.54
CA ASP A 29 -8.97 -10.49 -15.57
C ASP A 29 -10.40 -10.21 -15.08
N GLY A 30 -10.89 -9.00 -15.38
CA GLY A 30 -12.18 -8.50 -14.87
C GLY A 30 -12.18 -7.99 -13.42
N MET A 31 -11.10 -8.18 -12.66
CA MET A 31 -11.06 -7.86 -11.22
C MET A 31 -10.17 -6.66 -10.91
N LEU A 32 -10.45 -6.00 -9.79
CA LEU A 32 -9.58 -4.96 -9.24
C LEU A 32 -8.26 -5.57 -8.73
N PRO A 33 -7.08 -5.05 -9.13
CA PRO A 33 -5.80 -5.50 -8.62
C PRO A 33 -5.72 -5.38 -7.10
N GLN A 34 -5.15 -6.39 -6.45
CA GLN A 34 -4.97 -6.41 -5.00
C GLN A 34 -3.49 -6.33 -4.67
N VAL A 35 -3.12 -5.43 -3.76
CA VAL A 35 -1.73 -5.22 -3.36
C VAL A 35 -1.54 -5.54 -1.89
N TYR A 36 -0.50 -6.31 -1.60
CA TYR A 36 -0.11 -6.71 -0.26
C TYR A 36 1.34 -6.35 -0.01
N VAL A 37 1.63 -5.69 1.11
CA VAL A 37 3.01 -5.61 1.63
C VAL A 37 3.30 -6.92 2.36
N ILE A 38 4.24 -7.71 1.85
CA ILE A 38 4.59 -9.03 2.40
C ILE A 38 5.71 -8.91 3.42
N THR A 39 6.68 -8.03 3.18
CA THR A 39 7.80 -7.78 4.10
C THR A 39 8.12 -6.29 4.09
N PRO A 40 8.31 -5.65 5.28
CA PRO A 40 8.15 -6.23 6.62
C PRO A 40 6.69 -6.52 6.98
N LYS A 41 6.48 -7.45 7.93
CA LYS A 41 5.16 -7.80 8.46
C LYS A 41 5.27 -8.25 9.93
N PRO A 42 4.64 -7.55 10.89
CA PRO A 42 3.80 -6.37 10.69
C PRO A 42 4.61 -5.13 10.27
N LEU A 43 3.98 -4.24 9.51
CA LEU A 43 4.43 -2.88 9.27
C LEU A 43 4.38 -2.13 10.60
N LYS A 44 5.40 -1.32 10.85
CA LYS A 44 5.46 -0.45 12.01
C LYS A 44 4.30 0.55 11.96
N MET A 45 3.75 0.85 13.12
CA MET A 45 2.71 1.87 13.29
C MET A 45 3.05 2.73 14.51
N PRO A 46 2.64 4.01 14.53
CA PRO A 46 2.72 4.82 15.75
C PRO A 46 1.99 4.12 16.91
N LYS A 47 2.48 4.28 18.15
CA LYS A 47 1.91 3.60 19.33
C LYS A 47 0.40 3.82 19.51
N SER A 48 -0.09 5.00 19.13
CA SER A 48 -1.49 5.40 19.21
C SER A 48 -2.36 4.85 18.07
N ALA A 49 -1.75 4.31 17.01
CA ALA A 49 -2.46 3.83 15.83
C ALA A 49 -3.08 2.45 16.04
N LYS A 50 -4.37 2.33 15.68
CA LYS A 50 -5.11 1.07 15.73
C LYS A 50 -5.13 0.31 14.40
N ARG A 51 -4.82 1.00 13.30
CA ARG A 51 -4.86 0.46 11.92
C ARG A 51 -3.87 1.19 11.02
N LEU A 52 -3.42 0.53 9.96
CA LEU A 52 -2.61 1.15 8.91
C LEU A 52 -3.44 2.15 8.09
N PRO A 53 -2.82 3.24 7.61
CA PRO A 53 -3.50 4.25 6.81
C PRO A 53 -3.92 3.67 5.46
N HIS A 54 -5.11 4.04 4.99
CA HIS A 54 -5.58 3.72 3.64
C HIS A 54 -5.34 2.25 3.24
N THR A 55 -5.84 1.32 4.07
CA THR A 55 -5.77 -0.12 3.85
C THR A 55 -7.15 -0.75 3.79
N TYR A 56 -7.30 -1.80 2.98
CA TYR A 56 -8.47 -2.68 3.02
C TYR A 56 -8.42 -3.65 4.21
N ASP A 57 -7.22 -4.06 4.62
CA ASP A 57 -7.00 -4.99 5.73
C ASP A 57 -5.61 -4.75 6.33
N THR A 58 -5.56 -4.22 7.55
CA THR A 58 -4.30 -3.95 8.27
C THR A 58 -3.54 -5.23 8.60
N LYS A 59 -4.22 -6.29 9.08
CA LYS A 59 -3.56 -7.53 9.51
C LYS A 59 -2.94 -8.26 8.32
N ARG A 60 -3.63 -8.25 7.17
CA ARG A 60 -3.08 -8.81 5.92
C ARG A 60 -2.10 -7.86 5.24
N GLN A 61 -2.09 -6.57 5.61
CA GLN A 61 -1.37 -5.48 4.94
C GLN A 61 -1.80 -5.32 3.49
N ARG A 62 -3.12 -5.44 3.25
CA ARG A 62 -3.72 -5.19 1.95
C ARG A 62 -3.95 -3.69 1.81
N ILE A 63 -3.08 -3.03 1.07
CA ILE A 63 -3.13 -1.58 0.89
C ILE A 63 -4.21 -1.20 -0.12
N CYS A 64 -4.84 -0.04 0.09
CA CYS A 64 -5.73 0.56 -0.88
C CYS A 64 -4.89 1.49 -1.75
N VAL A 65 -4.69 1.13 -3.03
CA VAL A 65 -3.96 1.97 -4.00
C VAL A 65 -4.85 2.40 -5.15
N CYS A 66 -6.08 1.88 -5.22
CA CYS A 66 -6.97 2.05 -6.34
C CYS A 66 -8.41 1.77 -5.90
N LEU A 67 -9.34 2.66 -6.22
CA LEU A 67 -10.78 2.38 -6.12
C LEU A 67 -11.28 1.72 -7.41
N PRO A 68 -12.45 1.06 -7.40
CA PRO A 68 -13.06 0.51 -8.60
C PRO A 68 -13.22 1.52 -9.75
N SER A 69 -13.46 2.80 -9.44
CA SER A 69 -13.56 3.89 -10.41
C SER A 69 -12.24 4.23 -11.12
N ASP A 70 -11.10 3.89 -10.50
CA ASP A 70 -9.78 4.33 -10.98
C ASP A 70 -9.14 3.30 -11.92
N TRP A 71 -9.72 2.10 -12.02
CA TRP A 71 -9.19 0.96 -12.74
C TRP A 71 -10.10 0.48 -13.87
N ASN A 72 -9.47 0.11 -14.98
CA ASN A 72 -10.04 -0.74 -16.01
C ASN A 72 -8.91 -1.54 -16.67
N GLN A 73 -9.25 -2.56 -17.44
CA GLN A 73 -8.31 -3.52 -18.01
C GLN A 73 -7.39 -2.93 -19.09
N SER A 74 -7.67 -1.73 -19.61
CA SER A 74 -6.79 -1.07 -20.58
C SER A 74 -5.63 -0.33 -19.92
N LYS A 75 -5.63 -0.19 -18.59
CA LYS A 75 -4.54 0.44 -17.85
C LYS A 75 -3.41 -0.55 -17.59
N LEU A 76 -2.17 -0.08 -17.70
CA LEU A 76 -1.01 -0.90 -17.36
C LEU A 76 -0.84 -0.95 -15.83
N ILE A 77 -0.72 -2.17 -15.28
CA ILE A 77 -0.46 -2.39 -13.85
C ILE A 77 0.86 -1.74 -13.43
N ALA A 78 1.86 -1.75 -14.33
CA ALA A 78 3.13 -1.06 -14.11
C ALA A 78 2.92 0.45 -13.92
N ASP A 79 2.19 1.13 -14.82
CA ASP A 79 2.03 2.59 -14.80
C ASP A 79 1.01 3.11 -13.76
N THR A 80 0.28 2.19 -13.11
CA THR A 80 -0.77 2.54 -12.16
C THR A 80 -0.52 1.88 -10.81
N ILE A 81 -0.86 0.61 -10.66
CA ILE A 81 -0.82 -0.12 -9.39
C ILE A 81 0.58 -0.15 -8.79
N VAL A 82 1.63 -0.39 -9.59
CA VAL A 82 3.01 -0.37 -9.08
C VAL A 82 3.39 1.04 -8.64
N HIS A 83 3.16 2.06 -9.47
CA HIS A 83 3.44 3.46 -9.13
C HIS A 83 2.70 3.92 -7.86
N TRP A 84 1.39 3.64 -7.75
CA TRP A 84 0.60 3.97 -6.57
C TRP A 84 1.03 3.18 -5.34
N SER A 85 1.51 1.95 -5.50
CA SER A 85 2.10 1.18 -4.38
C SER A 85 3.38 1.83 -3.87
N ILE A 86 4.24 2.33 -4.76
CA ILE A 86 5.45 3.07 -4.38
C ILE A 86 5.08 4.37 -3.65
N GLN A 87 4.11 5.13 -4.18
CA GLN A 87 3.62 6.35 -3.52
C GLN A 87 3.05 6.06 -2.12
N TRP A 88 2.23 5.01 -1.99
CA TRP A 88 1.70 4.60 -0.70
C TRP A 88 2.82 4.28 0.29
N LEU A 89 3.87 3.57 -0.14
CA LEU A 89 5.02 3.24 0.72
C LEU A 89 5.76 4.50 1.20
N ILE A 90 5.97 5.49 0.33
CA ILE A 90 6.61 6.77 0.69
C ILE A 90 5.78 7.49 1.78
N TYR A 91 4.46 7.61 1.58
CA TYR A 91 3.59 8.26 2.56
C TYR A 91 3.43 7.45 3.84
N TYR A 92 3.48 6.11 3.74
CA TYR A 92 3.48 5.22 4.88
C TYR A 92 4.69 5.44 5.77
N GLU A 93 5.90 5.55 5.21
CA GLU A 93 7.11 5.79 6.02
C GLU A 93 7.00 7.10 6.80
N HIS A 94 6.56 8.16 6.12
CA HIS A 94 6.29 9.45 6.77
C HIS A 94 5.23 9.32 7.88
N TRP A 95 4.12 8.63 7.62
CA TRP A 95 3.06 8.43 8.62
C TRP A 95 3.51 7.55 9.78
N ALA A 96 4.29 6.50 9.53
CA ALA A 96 4.80 5.60 10.57
C ALA A 96 5.69 6.34 11.57
N TYR A 97 6.38 7.38 11.09
CA TYR A 97 7.22 8.25 11.91
C TYR A 97 6.42 9.38 12.59
N THR A 98 5.59 10.11 11.84
CA THR A 98 4.94 11.35 12.32
C THR A 98 3.55 11.16 12.89
N GLY A 99 2.86 10.08 12.54
CA GLY A 99 1.44 9.90 12.75
C GLY A 99 0.54 10.69 11.81
N ILE A 100 1.09 11.50 10.89
CA ILE A 100 0.31 12.36 9.98
C ILE A 100 0.31 11.75 8.57
N TRP A 101 -0.89 11.51 8.02
CA TRP A 101 -1.06 10.91 6.71
C TRP A 101 -1.11 11.96 5.62
N LYS A 102 -0.14 11.92 4.71
CA LYS A 102 -0.04 12.84 3.57
C LYS A 102 -0.42 12.20 2.22
N GLY A 103 -0.75 10.91 2.21
CA GLY A 103 -1.03 10.17 0.98
C GLY A 103 -2.44 10.35 0.40
N GLY A 104 -3.27 11.22 0.99
CA GLY A 104 -4.63 11.49 0.49
C GLY A 104 -5.56 10.27 0.57
N GLY A 105 -6.44 10.12 -0.42
CA GLY A 105 -7.48 9.10 -0.43
C GLY A 105 -8.63 9.41 0.53
N HIS A 106 -9.56 8.45 0.66
CA HIS A 106 -10.73 8.64 1.53
C HIS A 106 -10.41 8.37 3.01
N GLY A 107 -11.08 9.10 3.89
CA GLY A 107 -10.99 8.96 5.35
C GLY A 107 -9.89 9.80 6.01
N ASN A 108 -9.92 9.88 7.34
CA ASN A 108 -8.85 10.47 8.14
C ASN A 108 -8.01 9.36 8.79
N TRP A 109 -6.70 9.47 8.66
CA TRP A 109 -5.71 8.49 9.11
C TRP A 109 -4.67 9.08 10.07
N ASP A 110 -4.82 10.36 10.42
CA ASP A 110 -3.95 11.01 11.38
C ASP A 110 -4.13 10.37 12.76
N VAL A 111 -3.02 10.18 13.46
CA VAL A 111 -2.98 9.72 14.83
C VAL A 111 -2.17 10.71 15.65
N ILE A 112 -2.55 10.85 16.93
CA ILE A 112 -1.85 11.77 17.84
C ILE A 112 -0.37 11.35 17.87
N PRO A 113 0.57 12.23 17.49
CA PRO A 113 1.98 11.97 17.70
C PRO A 113 2.16 11.83 19.21
N VAL A 114 2.56 10.65 19.67
CA VAL A 114 2.99 10.54 21.07
C VAL A 114 4.23 11.41 21.14
N SER A 115 4.16 12.52 21.87
CA SER A 115 5.32 13.36 22.18
C SER A 115 6.46 12.45 22.62
N ALA A 116 7.61 12.59 21.95
CA ALA A 116 8.81 11.82 22.21
C ALA A 116 9.27 11.95 23.68
#